data_AF-A0A382HMB0-F1
#
_entry.id   AF-A0A382HMB0-F1
#
_cell.length_a   1.000
_cell.length_b   1.000
_cell.length_c   1.000
_cell.angle_alpha   90.00
_cell.angle_beta   90.00
_cell.angle_gamma   90.00
#
_symmetry.space_group_name_H-M   'P 1'
#
loop_
_entity.id
_entity.type
_entity.pdbx_description
1 polymer ?
#
loop_
_entity_poly.entity_id
_entity_poly.type
_entity_poly.pdbx_seq_one_letter_code
_entity_poly.pdbx_strand_id
1 'polypeptide(L)'
;MMKNTLCIFALLCFHYLALAESSDFKSLFDGKTLNGWSPAPGGKWVVKDGAIVGTSPKTERRHGMLLTNKQFTDFIVKAKFRVHSGDSGFYFRAKRVKSAVSVHGFQVEVDTTQETGGLYETGGRAWVKKPSPETVKR
;
A
#
# COMPACT_ATOMS: atom_id res chain seq x y z
N MET A 1 -15.79 -28.99 65.98
CA MET A 1 -14.55 -28.47 65.35
C MET A 1 -14.55 -28.94 63.91
N MET A 2 -14.42 -28.00 62.96
CA MET A 2 -14.26 -28.13 61.50
C MET A 2 -15.41 -28.77 60.66
N LYS A 3 -16.01 -27.90 59.83
CA LYS A 3 -17.01 -28.19 58.79
C LYS A 3 -16.25 -28.56 57.50
N ASN A 4 -16.56 -29.70 56.88
CA ASN A 4 -16.05 -30.04 55.55
C ASN A 4 -16.89 -29.33 54.48
N THR A 5 -16.40 -28.20 53.98
CA THR A 5 -16.95 -27.55 52.79
C THR A 5 -16.22 -28.09 51.57
N LEU A 6 -16.90 -28.90 50.78
CA LEU A 6 -16.46 -29.41 49.49
C LEU A 6 -16.40 -28.25 48.48
N CYS A 7 -15.21 -27.76 48.16
CA CYS A 7 -15.00 -26.78 47.10
C CYS A 7 -15.07 -27.48 45.73
N ILE A 8 -16.22 -27.41 45.08
CA ILE A 8 -16.34 -27.68 43.65
C ILE A 8 -15.76 -26.46 42.92
N PHE A 9 -14.47 -26.53 42.55
CA PHE A 9 -13.88 -25.62 41.57
C PHE A 9 -14.38 -26.04 40.19
N ALA A 10 -15.55 -25.56 39.81
CA ALA A 10 -15.98 -25.61 38.42
C ALA A 10 -15.01 -24.74 37.62
N LEU A 11 -14.15 -25.37 36.81
CA LEU A 11 -13.34 -24.71 35.79
C LEU A 11 -14.29 -24.00 34.79
N LEU A 12 -14.62 -22.76 35.08
CA LEU A 12 -15.06 -21.80 34.07
C LEU A 12 -13.83 -21.38 33.25
N CYS A 13 -13.31 -22.30 32.44
CA CYS A 13 -12.51 -21.94 31.28
C CYS A 13 -13.47 -21.31 30.27
N PHE A 14 -13.76 -20.04 30.50
CA PHE A 14 -14.31 -19.14 29.49
C PHE A 14 -13.33 -19.20 28.32
N HIS A 15 -13.70 -19.97 27.31
CA HIS A 15 -13.01 -19.96 26.03
C HIS A 15 -13.22 -18.56 25.47
N TYR A 16 -12.24 -17.68 25.68
CA TYR A 16 -12.07 -16.52 24.83
C TYR A 16 -11.75 -17.06 23.43
N LEU A 17 -12.80 -17.40 22.67
CA LEU A 17 -12.71 -17.31 21.22
C LEU A 17 -12.43 -15.83 20.94
N ALA A 18 -11.15 -15.50 20.81
CA ALA A 18 -10.74 -14.32 20.09
C ALA A 18 -11.31 -14.48 18.67
N LEU A 19 -12.50 -13.92 18.45
CA LEU A 19 -12.99 -13.61 17.12
C LEU A 19 -11.92 -12.69 16.52
N ALA A 20 -11.06 -13.26 15.69
CA ALA A 20 -10.17 -12.50 14.84
C ALA A 20 -11.08 -11.61 13.99
N GLU A 21 -11.18 -10.35 14.38
CA GLU A 21 -11.92 -9.33 13.65
C GLU A 21 -11.31 -9.30 12.24
N SER A 22 -12.08 -9.74 11.24
CA SER A 22 -11.70 -9.50 9.85
C SER A 22 -11.68 -7.99 9.70
N SER A 23 -10.48 -7.38 9.72
CA SER A 23 -10.36 -5.93 9.58
C SER A 23 -11.07 -5.52 8.28
N ASP A 24 -12.18 -4.80 8.40
CA ASP A 24 -12.93 -4.33 7.24
C ASP A 24 -12.07 -3.31 6.48
N PHE A 25 -11.41 -3.77 5.42
CA PHE A 25 -10.63 -2.91 4.55
C PHE A 25 -11.56 -1.86 3.94
N LYS A 26 -11.24 -0.58 4.14
CA LYS A 26 -11.93 0.53 3.47
C LYS A 26 -11.34 0.71 2.07
N SER A 27 -12.19 0.65 1.05
CA SER A 27 -11.73 0.86 -0.32
C SER A 27 -11.27 2.30 -0.53
N LEU A 28 -10.07 2.48 -1.12
CA LEU A 28 -9.56 3.79 -1.56
C LEU A 28 -10.05 4.16 -2.97
N PHE A 29 -10.61 3.21 -3.71
CA PHE A 29 -11.06 3.37 -5.09
C PHE A 29 -12.43 2.73 -5.27
N ASP A 30 -13.36 3.46 -5.85
CA ASP A 30 -14.76 3.05 -6.04
C ASP A 30 -14.97 2.18 -7.30
N GLY A 31 -13.91 1.91 -8.08
CA GLY A 31 -13.97 1.17 -9.33
C GLY A 31 -14.43 1.99 -10.53
N LYS A 32 -14.79 3.27 -10.35
CA LYS A 32 -15.53 4.05 -11.34
C LYS A 32 -14.93 5.43 -11.61
N THR A 33 -14.42 6.09 -10.58
CA THR A 33 -13.97 7.48 -10.63
C THR A 33 -12.62 7.66 -9.93
N LEU A 34 -11.97 8.79 -10.21
CA LEU A 34 -10.78 9.22 -9.46
C LEU A 34 -11.17 10.11 -8.26
N ASN A 35 -12.39 9.99 -7.75
CA ASN A 35 -12.82 10.75 -6.57
C ASN A 35 -11.92 10.43 -5.38
N GLY A 36 -11.40 11.48 -4.72
CA GLY A 36 -10.44 11.33 -3.64
C GLY A 36 -8.98 11.19 -4.10
N TRP A 37 -8.70 11.34 -5.40
CA TRP A 37 -7.36 11.33 -5.98
C TRP A 37 -7.08 12.63 -6.75
N SER A 38 -5.81 13.04 -6.78
CA SER A 38 -5.34 14.22 -7.50
C SER A 38 -4.08 13.88 -8.31
N PRO A 39 -4.09 14.04 -9.64
CA PRO A 39 -2.91 13.82 -10.45
C PRO A 39 -1.89 14.96 -10.27
N ALA A 40 -0.60 14.63 -10.35
CA ALA A 40 0.47 15.58 -10.58
C ALA A 40 0.83 15.60 -12.09
N PRO A 41 1.52 16.65 -12.57
CA PRO A 41 2.05 16.64 -13.94
C PRO A 41 2.96 15.44 -14.20
N GLY A 42 3.06 15.01 -15.45
CA GLY A 42 3.96 13.91 -15.86
C GLY A 42 3.27 12.58 -16.15
N GLY A 43 1.95 12.50 -16.03
CA GLY A 43 1.19 11.32 -16.40
C GLY A 43 -0.28 11.63 -16.69
N LYS A 44 -0.91 10.73 -17.44
CA LYS A 44 -2.35 10.70 -17.65
C LYS A 44 -2.94 9.56 -16.82
N TRP A 45 -4.02 9.87 -16.10
CA TRP A 45 -4.70 8.92 -15.24
C TRP A 45 -6.17 8.85 -15.64
N VAL A 46 -6.66 7.64 -15.88
CA VAL A 46 -8.06 7.37 -16.24
C VAL A 46 -8.56 6.12 -15.51
N VAL A 47 -9.88 5.98 -15.39
CA VAL A 47 -10.49 4.71 -14.98
C VAL A 47 -10.91 3.96 -16.24
N LYS A 48 -10.48 2.72 -16.36
CA LYS A 48 -10.86 1.81 -17.46
C LYS A 48 -11.05 0.40 -16.92
N ASP A 49 -12.16 -0.23 -17.28
CA ASP A 49 -12.48 -1.61 -16.91
C ASP A 49 -12.36 -1.90 -15.40
N GLY A 50 -12.81 -0.95 -14.57
CA GLY A 50 -12.77 -1.09 -13.11
C GLY A 50 -11.37 -0.92 -12.49
N ALA A 51 -10.38 -0.40 -13.24
CA ALA A 51 -9.02 -0.17 -12.78
C ALA A 51 -8.56 1.27 -13.04
N ILE A 52 -7.71 1.80 -12.15
CA ILE A 52 -6.95 3.02 -12.40
C ILE A 52 -5.83 2.68 -13.39
N VAL A 53 -5.78 3.38 -14.52
CA VAL A 53 -4.76 3.22 -15.57
C VAL A 53 -3.96 4.50 -15.68
N GLY A 54 -2.66 4.39 -15.40
CA GLY A 54 -1.67 5.46 -15.57
C GLY A 54 -0.85 5.24 -16.84
N THR A 55 -0.62 6.30 -17.62
CA THR A 55 0.28 6.29 -18.78
C THR A 55 1.14 7.55 -18.81
N SER A 56 2.35 7.42 -19.34
CA SER A 56 3.23 8.56 -19.61
C SER A 56 4.03 8.30 -20.89
N PRO A 57 4.18 9.28 -21.79
CA PRO A 57 5.01 9.09 -22.98
C PRO A 57 6.49 9.05 -22.61
N LYS A 58 7.31 8.31 -23.36
CA LYS A 58 8.76 8.19 -23.11
C LYS A 58 9.51 9.53 -23.10
N THR A 59 8.97 10.55 -23.75
CA THR A 59 9.53 11.92 -23.79
C THR A 59 9.23 12.73 -22.53
N GLU A 60 8.29 12.31 -21.69
CA GLU A 60 7.99 12.95 -20.43
C GLU A 60 9.13 12.68 -19.44
N ARG A 61 9.61 13.75 -18.80
CA ARG A 61 10.74 13.69 -17.86
C ARG A 61 10.29 13.77 -16.40
N ARG A 62 9.00 14.04 -16.17
CA ARG A 62 8.40 14.12 -14.84
C ARG A 62 7.81 12.78 -14.42
N HIS A 63 7.76 12.54 -13.12
CA HIS A 63 7.06 11.40 -12.55
C HIS A 63 5.56 11.70 -12.51
N GLY A 64 4.79 10.97 -13.31
CA GLY A 64 3.33 11.06 -13.33
C GLY A 64 2.72 10.44 -12.08
N MET A 65 2.58 11.21 -11.01
CA MET A 65 2.00 10.74 -9.74
C MET A 65 0.48 10.88 -9.72
N LEU A 66 -0.21 9.91 -9.09
CA LEU A 66 -1.60 10.03 -8.67
C LEU A 66 -1.66 9.88 -7.15
N LEU A 67 -2.06 10.95 -6.46
CA LEU A 67 -1.96 11.05 -5.00
C LEU A 67 -3.35 11.04 -4.37
N THR A 68 -3.51 10.36 -3.24
CA THR A 68 -4.73 10.49 -2.44
C THR A 68 -4.88 11.92 -1.93
N ASN A 69 -6.11 12.40 -1.84
CA ASN A 69 -6.43 13.70 -1.23
C ASN A 69 -6.33 13.62 0.30
N LYS A 70 -6.50 12.42 0.86
CA LYS A 70 -6.37 12.15 2.29
C LYS A 70 -4.94 11.76 2.64
N GLN A 71 -4.51 12.16 3.83
CA GLN A 71 -3.30 11.66 4.49
C GLN A 71 -3.67 10.52 5.43
N PHE A 72 -2.76 9.57 5.57
CA PHE A 72 -2.90 8.39 6.41
C PHE A 72 -1.66 8.27 7.30
N THR A 73 -1.85 7.79 8.53
CA THR A 73 -0.78 7.57 9.51
C THR A 73 -0.37 6.09 9.50
N ASP A 74 -1.01 5.30 10.37
CA ASP A 74 -0.82 3.86 10.45
C ASP A 74 -1.93 3.17 9.66
N PHE A 75 -1.54 2.27 8.78
CA PHE A 75 -2.46 1.58 7.90
C PHE A 75 -1.90 0.23 7.45
N ILE A 76 -2.82 -0.66 7.07
CA ILE A 76 -2.53 -1.83 6.25
C ILE A 76 -3.19 -1.57 4.91
N VAL A 77 -2.43 -1.70 3.83
CA VAL A 77 -2.93 -1.50 2.46
C VAL A 77 -2.79 -2.77 1.64
N LYS A 78 -3.78 -3.03 0.80
CA LYS A 78 -3.75 -4.09 -0.21
C LYS A 78 -4.06 -3.46 -1.55
N ALA A 79 -3.26 -3.77 -2.56
CA ALA A 79 -3.48 -3.36 -3.93
C ALA A 79 -3.12 -4.52 -4.86
N LYS A 80 -3.86 -4.63 -5.97
CA LYS A 80 -3.47 -5.45 -7.12
C LYS A 80 -2.97 -4.51 -8.19
N PHE A 81 -1.88 -4.87 -8.85
CA PHE A 81 -1.30 -4.06 -9.92
C PHE A 81 -0.99 -4.93 -11.14
N ARG A 82 -0.82 -4.27 -12.28
CA ARG A 82 -0.29 -4.86 -13.51
C ARG A 82 0.53 -3.79 -14.22
N VAL A 83 1.78 -4.11 -14.54
CA VAL A 83 2.68 -3.24 -15.30
C VAL A 83 2.91 -3.87 -16.67
N HIS A 84 2.68 -3.09 -17.73
CA HIS A 84 2.94 -3.53 -19.11
C HIS A 84 4.36 -3.20 -19.56
N SER A 85 4.88 -2.04 -19.14
CA SER A 85 6.23 -1.56 -19.43
C SER A 85 6.55 -0.37 -18.53
N GLY A 86 7.83 -0.04 -18.41
CA GLY A 86 8.30 1.06 -17.59
C GLY A 86 8.44 0.71 -16.13
N ASP A 87 8.52 1.75 -15.31
CA ASP A 87 8.78 1.71 -13.88
C ASP A 87 7.69 2.52 -13.16
N SER A 88 7.25 2.03 -12.01
CA SER A 88 6.18 2.58 -11.19
C SER A 88 6.42 2.26 -9.72
N GLY A 89 5.57 2.77 -8.85
CA GLY A 89 5.66 2.48 -7.43
C GLY A 89 4.40 2.81 -6.67
N PHE A 90 4.21 2.09 -5.57
CA PHE A 90 3.20 2.43 -4.57
C PHE A 90 3.83 3.34 -3.52
N TYR A 91 3.55 4.64 -3.61
CA TYR A 91 4.08 5.65 -2.69
C TYR A 91 3.29 5.72 -1.39
N PHE A 92 4.00 5.90 -0.27
CA PHE A 92 3.42 6.14 1.04
C PHE A 92 4.31 7.05 1.88
N ARG A 93 3.70 7.73 2.87
CA ARG A 93 4.37 8.75 3.70
C ARG A 93 5.14 9.76 2.84
N ALA A 94 4.51 10.16 1.74
CA ALA A 94 5.12 11.01 0.71
C ALA A 94 4.65 12.46 0.84
N LYS A 95 5.60 13.40 0.74
CA LYS A 95 5.38 14.84 0.77
C LYS A 95 5.55 15.42 -0.63
N ARG A 96 4.60 16.27 -1.05
CA ARG A 96 4.70 17.01 -2.32
C ARG A 96 5.92 17.94 -2.31
N VAL A 97 6.62 17.98 -3.44
CA VAL A 97 7.76 18.87 -3.69
C VAL A 97 7.60 19.55 -5.05
N LYS A 98 8.25 20.71 -5.21
CA LYS A 98 8.26 21.45 -6.48
C LYS A 98 9.42 20.98 -7.36
N SER A 99 9.33 19.77 -7.90
CA SER A 99 10.34 19.19 -8.78
C SER A 99 9.72 18.18 -9.75
N ALA A 100 10.52 17.68 -10.70
CA ALA A 100 10.07 16.71 -11.69
C ALA A 100 9.57 15.38 -11.08
N VAL A 101 10.01 15.03 -9.87
CA VAL A 101 9.59 13.79 -9.19
C VAL A 101 8.26 13.92 -8.43
N SER A 102 7.72 15.14 -8.31
CA SER A 102 6.46 15.50 -7.63
C SER A 102 6.39 15.24 -6.12
N VAL A 103 7.02 14.20 -5.60
CA VAL A 103 7.02 13.81 -4.19
C VAL A 103 8.38 13.33 -3.71
N HIS A 104 8.68 13.53 -2.42
CA HIS A 104 9.70 12.79 -1.68
C HIS A 104 9.00 11.87 -0.68
N GLY A 105 9.49 10.64 -0.53
CA GLY A 105 8.88 9.65 0.39
C GLY A 105 9.22 8.22 0.01
N PHE A 106 8.64 7.29 0.75
CA PHE A 106 8.83 5.88 0.48
C PHE A 106 7.94 5.40 -0.66
N GLN A 107 8.46 4.43 -1.40
CA GLN A 107 7.68 3.63 -2.33
C GLN A 107 8.02 2.14 -2.18
N VAL A 108 7.04 1.31 -2.47
CA VAL A 108 7.28 -0.07 -2.88
C VAL A 108 7.43 -0.08 -4.40
N GLU A 109 8.56 -0.60 -4.89
CA GLU A 109 8.83 -0.69 -6.33
C GLU A 109 7.82 -1.60 -7.02
N VAL A 110 7.33 -1.16 -8.19
CA VAL A 110 6.37 -1.90 -9.00
C VAL A 110 6.78 -1.76 -10.46
N ASP A 111 7.42 -2.79 -11.00
CA ASP A 111 7.97 -2.80 -12.34
C ASP A 111 7.85 -4.19 -13.00
N THR A 112 8.58 -4.40 -14.10
CA THR A 112 8.63 -5.70 -14.79
C THR A 112 9.85 -6.54 -14.42
N THR A 113 10.73 -6.07 -13.54
CA THR A 113 12.01 -6.70 -13.21
C THR A 113 11.94 -7.52 -11.92
N GLN A 114 13.10 -7.89 -11.37
CA GLN A 114 13.22 -8.57 -10.07
C GLN A 114 13.33 -7.57 -8.90
N GLU A 115 13.10 -6.28 -9.13
CA GLU A 115 13.13 -5.24 -8.09
C GLU A 115 11.76 -4.97 -7.45
N THR A 116 10.67 -5.40 -8.11
CA THR A 116 9.30 -5.34 -7.58
C THR A 116 9.20 -5.85 -6.14
N GLY A 117 8.56 -5.06 -5.28
CA GLY A 117 8.44 -5.33 -3.85
C GLY A 117 9.58 -4.75 -3.00
N GLY A 118 10.62 -4.20 -3.62
CA GLY A 118 11.68 -3.48 -2.92
C GLY A 118 11.21 -2.16 -2.31
N LEU A 119 11.83 -1.77 -1.20
CA LEU A 119 11.61 -0.48 -0.54
C LEU A 119 12.62 0.54 -1.04
N TYR A 120 12.12 1.61 -1.65
CA TYR A 120 12.90 2.74 -2.14
C TYR A 120 12.40 4.05 -1.50
N GLU A 121 13.29 5.02 -1.29
CA GLU A 121 12.94 6.34 -0.78
C GLU A 121 13.36 7.44 -1.76
N THR A 122 12.37 7.97 -2.48
CA THR A 122 12.54 9.07 -3.46
C THR A 122 12.88 10.36 -2.74
N GLY A 123 13.96 11.01 -3.19
CA GLY A 123 14.50 12.22 -2.56
C GLY A 123 15.15 11.97 -1.18
N GLY A 124 15.42 10.71 -0.85
CA GLY A 124 16.10 10.30 0.39
C GLY A 124 17.20 9.28 0.11
N ARG A 125 17.15 8.14 0.80
CA ARG A 125 18.21 7.10 0.78
C ARG A 125 18.31 6.28 -0.51
N ALA A 126 17.43 6.47 -1.48
CA ALA A 126 17.27 5.57 -2.62
C ALA A 126 16.90 4.14 -2.15
N TRP A 127 17.62 3.10 -2.56
CA TRP A 127 17.31 1.72 -2.16
C TRP A 127 17.51 1.50 -0.65
N VAL A 128 16.41 1.42 0.10
CA VAL A 128 16.42 1.10 1.53
C VAL A 128 16.53 -0.42 1.73
N LYS A 129 15.79 -1.19 0.93
CA LYS A 129 15.87 -2.65 0.92
C LYS A 129 15.42 -3.19 -0.43
N LYS A 130 16.34 -3.80 -1.18
CA LYS A 130 15.99 -4.59 -2.36
C LYS A 130 15.32 -5.91 -1.94
N PRO A 131 14.39 -6.45 -2.76
CA PRO A 131 13.80 -7.75 -2.47
C PRO A 131 14.87 -8.84 -2.56
N SER A 132 14.70 -9.93 -1.80
CA SER A 132 15.60 -11.08 -1.95
C SER A 132 15.24 -11.84 -3.23
N PRO A 133 16.21 -12.51 -3.88
CA PRO A 133 15.92 -13.36 -5.04
C PRO A 133 14.83 -14.42 -4.78
N GLU A 134 14.70 -14.87 -3.54
CA GLU A 134 13.70 -15.85 -3.10
C GLU A 134 12.28 -15.27 -3.08
N THR A 135 12.12 -14.00 -2.68
CA THR A 135 10.82 -13.31 -2.61
C THR A 135 10.24 -12.99 -3.99
N VAL A 136 11.07 -12.90 -5.03
CA VAL A 136 10.65 -12.53 -6.40
C VAL A 136 10.64 -13.74 -7.35
N LYS A 137 10.61 -14.96 -6.81
CA LYS A 137 10.33 -16.16 -7.62
C LYS A 137 8.88 -16.09 -8.10
N ARG A 138 8.71 -15.99 -9.41
CA ARG A 138 7.39 -15.99 -10.08
C ARG A 138 6.86 -17.40 -10.24
#